data_AF-A0AAD4LG00-F1
#
_entry.id   AF-A0AAD4LG00-F1
#
_cell.length_a   1.000
_cell.length_b   1.000
_cell.length_c   1.000
_cell.angle_alpha   90.00
_cell.angle_beta   90.00
_cell.angle_gamma   90.00
#
_symmetry.space_group_name_H-M   'P 1'
#
loop_
_entity.id
_entity.type
_entity.pdbx_description
1 polymer ?
#
loop_
_entity_poly.entity_id
_entity_poly.type
_entity_poly.pdbx_seq_one_letter_code
_entity_poly.pdbx_strand_id
1 'polypeptide(L)'
;MNSNYPVHDYCLFQYTPGNNPLENFFCYPFGSCRIAEQQRDDTDDLACTQLQSDLPAVLSSSNHGTVPPCVTTTGNRLKCTICTESFPRKQERNRHLLKHVPYFMHCPLPHCAWRGNRPGLFKKHWRQEDHRAYHKHYGHSPSGSQIETYNPWAILDQIVNGAISPREGEGQAIFLVRMKAFELQKLNMWMDPGGRNKRRSVRRA
;
A
#
# COMPACT_ATOMS: atom_id res chain seq x y z
N MET A 1 -3.26 -48.08 -6.17
CA MET A 1 -2.64 -47.59 -4.93
C MET A 1 -3.32 -46.26 -4.60
N ASN A 2 -4.36 -46.31 -3.77
CA ASN A 2 -5.17 -45.14 -3.41
C ASN A 2 -4.57 -44.49 -2.17
N SER A 3 -3.99 -43.30 -2.34
CA SER A 3 -3.49 -42.48 -1.24
C SER A 3 -4.66 -41.70 -0.63
N ASN A 4 -5.21 -42.24 0.47
CA ASN A 4 -6.07 -41.51 1.39
C ASN A 4 -5.25 -40.41 2.07
N TYR A 5 -5.51 -39.15 1.75
CA TYR A 5 -5.05 -38.03 2.55
C TYR A 5 -6.11 -37.71 3.63
N PRO A 6 -5.72 -37.57 4.91
CA PRO A 6 -6.65 -37.20 5.96
C PRO A 6 -7.11 -35.75 5.78
N VAL A 7 -8.43 -35.57 5.78
CA VAL A 7 -9.08 -34.26 5.86
C VAL A 7 -8.81 -33.71 7.25
N HIS A 8 -7.95 -32.70 7.37
CA HIS A 8 -7.78 -31.96 8.62
C HIS A 8 -8.97 -31.00 8.76
N ASP A 9 -9.87 -31.32 9.69
CA ASP A 9 -10.85 -30.38 10.23
C ASP A 9 -10.10 -29.26 10.96
N TYR A 10 -10.01 -28.10 10.33
CA TYR A 10 -9.54 -26.88 10.98
C TYR A 10 -10.69 -26.30 11.80
N CYS A 11 -10.62 -26.43 13.13
CA CYS A 11 -11.47 -25.68 14.05
C CYS A 11 -11.19 -24.17 13.90
N LEU A 12 -12.12 -23.45 13.30
CA LEU A 12 -12.21 -21.99 13.36
C LEU A 12 -12.54 -21.57 14.80
N PHE A 13 -11.58 -21.00 15.51
CA PHE A 13 -11.85 -20.23 16.72
C PHE A 13 -12.46 -18.89 16.32
N GLN A 14 -13.78 -18.75 16.49
CA GLN A 14 -14.43 -17.44 16.50
C GLN A 14 -14.23 -16.80 17.87
N TYR A 15 -13.52 -15.67 17.90
CA TYR A 15 -13.42 -14.83 19.08
C TYR A 15 -14.60 -13.86 19.08
N THR A 16 -15.57 -14.06 19.99
CA THR A 16 -16.68 -13.12 20.21
C THR A 16 -16.42 -12.32 21.49
N PRO A 17 -16.07 -11.02 21.40
CA PRO A 17 -16.08 -10.15 22.56
C PRO A 17 -17.49 -9.59 22.78
N GLY A 18 -18.11 -9.91 23.91
CA GLY A 18 -19.32 -9.22 24.37
C GLY A 18 -20.57 -10.08 24.35
N ASN A 19 -20.80 -10.80 25.44
CA ASN A 19 -22.10 -11.36 25.78
C ASN A 19 -23.11 -10.23 26.04
N ASN A 20 -24.14 -10.13 25.20
CA ASN A 20 -25.48 -9.73 25.62
C ASN A 20 -26.44 -10.79 25.06
N PRO A 21 -27.27 -11.44 25.90
CA PRO A 21 -28.14 -12.52 25.46
C PRO A 21 -29.47 -11.95 24.94
N LEU A 22 -30.11 -12.74 24.09
CA LEU A 22 -31.46 -12.59 23.53
C LEU A 22 -31.56 -11.78 22.23
N GLU A 23 -31.07 -12.32 21.11
CA GLU A 23 -31.83 -12.30 19.84
C GLU A 23 -31.53 -13.57 19.01
N ASN A 24 -32.60 -14.11 18.43
CA ASN A 24 -32.66 -15.39 17.72
C ASN A 24 -31.77 -15.44 16.47
N PHE A 25 -30.86 -16.42 16.41
CA PHE A 25 -30.23 -16.81 15.15
C PHE A 25 -30.95 -18.03 14.55
N PHE A 26 -31.67 -17.83 13.46
CA PHE A 26 -32.09 -18.89 12.54
C PHE A 26 -30.91 -19.24 11.63
N CYS A 27 -30.41 -20.47 11.73
CA CYS A 27 -29.52 -21.04 10.72
C CYS A 27 -30.37 -21.64 9.59
N TYR A 28 -30.25 -21.10 8.37
CA TYR A 28 -30.71 -21.80 7.16
C TYR A 28 -29.53 -22.54 6.50
N PRO A 29 -29.66 -23.85 6.23
CA PRO A 29 -28.65 -24.59 5.48
C PRO A 29 -28.95 -24.48 3.98
N PHE A 30 -27.90 -24.26 3.17
CA PHE A 30 -27.90 -24.25 1.70
C PHE A 30 -28.64 -23.10 1.01
N GLY A 31 -27.89 -22.06 0.66
CA GLY A 31 -28.27 -21.09 -0.37
C GLY A 31 -27.03 -20.52 -1.03
N SER A 32 -26.79 -20.86 -2.30
CA SER A 32 -25.72 -20.28 -3.11
C SER A 32 -25.85 -18.76 -3.18
N CYS A 33 -24.89 -18.02 -2.60
CA CYS A 33 -24.71 -16.61 -2.90
C CYS A 33 -24.15 -16.47 -4.32
N ARG A 34 -25.04 -16.29 -5.30
CA ARG A 34 -24.66 -15.61 -6.55
C ARG A 34 -24.43 -14.15 -6.21
N ILE A 35 -23.17 -13.72 -6.23
CA ILE A 35 -22.84 -12.30 -6.23
C ILE A 35 -23.34 -11.75 -7.57
N ALA A 36 -24.30 -10.85 -7.52
CA ALA A 36 -24.65 -10.03 -8.68
C ALA A 36 -23.42 -9.17 -9.01
N GLU A 37 -22.75 -9.50 -10.12
CA GLU A 37 -21.78 -8.62 -10.75
C GLU A 37 -22.50 -7.35 -11.21
N GLN A 38 -22.41 -6.30 -10.38
CA GLN A 38 -22.71 -4.95 -10.82
C GLN A 38 -21.59 -4.50 -11.75
N GLN A 39 -21.76 -4.71 -13.06
CA GLN A 39 -20.95 -4.09 -14.09
C GLN A 39 -20.99 -2.57 -13.89
N ARG A 40 -19.84 -1.98 -13.56
CA ARG A 40 -19.61 -0.55 -13.72
C ARG A 40 -18.92 -0.38 -15.06
N ASP A 41 -19.67 0.19 -16.02
CA ASP A 41 -19.13 0.77 -17.24
C ASP A 41 -18.20 1.93 -16.85
N ASP A 42 -16.89 1.68 -16.91
CA ASP A 42 -15.88 2.73 -16.89
C ASP A 42 -15.57 3.14 -18.34
N THR A 43 -16.47 3.95 -18.92
CA THR A 43 -16.25 4.64 -20.20
C THR A 43 -15.92 6.10 -19.90
N ASP A 44 -14.68 6.38 -19.49
CA ASP A 44 -14.11 7.73 -19.53
C ASP A 44 -13.03 7.78 -20.62
N ASP A 45 -13.51 8.10 -21.83
CA ASP A 45 -12.73 8.55 -22.96
C ASP A 45 -11.98 9.85 -22.62
N LEU A 46 -10.75 9.71 -22.11
CA LEU A 46 -9.77 10.80 -22.14
C LEU A 46 -9.06 10.79 -23.51
N ALA A 47 -9.78 11.28 -24.51
CA ALA A 47 -9.21 11.80 -25.73
C ALA A 47 -8.33 13.02 -25.40
N CYS A 48 -7.04 12.80 -25.18
CA CYS A 48 -6.06 13.88 -25.15
C CYS A 48 -5.70 14.23 -26.60
N THR A 49 -6.54 15.07 -27.22
CA THR A 49 -6.30 15.61 -28.55
C THR A 49 -5.00 16.38 -28.54
N GLN A 50 -4.03 15.83 -29.27
CA GLN A 50 -2.70 16.36 -29.45
C GLN A 50 -2.75 17.57 -30.38
N LEU A 51 -2.94 18.76 -29.80
CA LEU A 51 -2.72 20.04 -30.49
C LEU A 51 -1.20 20.22 -30.71
N GLN A 52 -0.72 19.77 -31.88
CA GLN A 52 0.56 20.22 -32.43
C GLN A 52 0.45 21.71 -32.73
N SER A 53 1.07 22.52 -31.88
CA SER A 53 1.35 23.92 -32.17
C SER A 53 2.78 23.98 -32.71
N ASP A 54 2.90 24.12 -34.03
CA ASP A 54 4.15 24.47 -34.69
C ASP A 54 4.64 25.82 -34.16
N LEU A 55 5.67 25.79 -33.32
CA LEU A 55 6.41 26.99 -32.93
C LEU A 55 7.77 26.99 -33.64
N PRO A 56 8.17 28.13 -34.23
CA PRO A 56 9.43 28.24 -34.96
C PRO A 56 10.63 28.14 -34.02
N ALA A 57 11.68 27.50 -34.54
CA ALA A 57 12.98 27.36 -33.91
C ALA A 57 13.60 28.74 -33.63
N VAL A 58 13.58 29.18 -32.38
CA VAL A 58 14.33 30.35 -31.93
C VAL A 58 15.74 29.90 -31.55
N LEU A 59 16.71 30.43 -32.30
CA LEU A 59 18.14 30.27 -32.11
C LEU A 59 18.55 30.64 -30.68
N SER A 60 19.29 29.73 -30.05
CA SER A 60 19.80 29.85 -28.70
C SER A 60 20.91 30.91 -28.60
N SER A 61 20.57 32.10 -28.09
CA SER A 61 21.55 33.05 -27.57
C SER A 61 21.82 32.75 -26.10
N SER A 62 23.05 32.33 -25.82
CA SER A 62 23.60 32.05 -24.49
C SER A 62 23.80 33.37 -23.72
N ASN A 63 22.75 33.85 -23.07
CA ASN A 63 22.87 34.89 -22.06
C ASN A 63 22.98 34.21 -20.69
N HIS A 64 24.18 34.26 -20.11
CA HIS A 64 24.43 34.00 -18.69
C HIS A 64 23.75 35.09 -17.85
N GLY A 65 22.42 35.07 -17.82
CA GLY A 65 21.64 35.89 -16.92
C GLY A 65 21.89 35.39 -15.51
N THR A 66 22.55 36.22 -14.71
CA THR A 66 22.65 36.11 -13.26
C THR A 66 21.27 35.78 -12.71
N VAL A 67 21.02 34.50 -12.40
CA VAL A 67 19.77 34.05 -11.78
C VAL A 67 19.74 34.74 -10.42
N PRO A 68 18.80 35.67 -10.17
CA PRO A 68 18.72 36.33 -8.88
C PRO A 68 18.59 35.26 -7.80
N PRO A 69 19.30 35.39 -6.66
CA PRO A 69 19.25 34.42 -5.59
C PRO A 69 17.80 34.21 -5.20
N CYS A 70 17.32 32.97 -5.36
CA CYS A 70 15.98 32.57 -4.98
C CYS A 70 15.80 32.91 -3.50
N VAL A 71 15.15 34.04 -3.23
CA VAL A 71 14.79 34.48 -1.89
C VAL A 71 13.87 33.40 -1.36
N THR A 72 14.41 32.54 -0.51
CA THR A 72 13.64 31.56 0.23
C THR A 72 12.82 32.36 1.23
N THR A 73 11.66 32.83 0.79
CA THR A 73 10.64 33.39 1.68
C THR A 73 10.53 32.43 2.85
N THR A 74 10.76 32.94 4.06
CA THR A 74 10.56 32.26 5.34
C THR A 74 9.05 32.04 5.54
N GLY A 75 8.42 31.42 4.55
CA GLY A 75 7.02 31.05 4.52
C GLY A 75 6.83 29.87 5.46
N ASN A 76 5.78 29.97 6.26
CA ASN A 76 5.33 29.00 7.26
C ASN A 76 5.60 27.56 6.84
N ARG A 77 6.71 26.99 7.31
CA ARG A 77 7.03 25.58 7.07
C ARG A 77 6.02 24.72 7.80
N LEU A 78 5.48 23.72 7.11
CA LEU A 78 4.53 22.77 7.67
C LEU A 78 5.29 21.73 8.49
N LYS A 79 5.09 21.73 9.81
CA LYS A 79 5.68 20.74 10.71
C LYS A 79 4.99 19.38 10.58
N CYS A 80 5.74 18.31 10.75
CA CYS A 80 5.19 16.98 10.97
C CYS A 80 4.56 16.90 12.37
N THR A 81 3.45 16.19 12.51
CA THR A 81 2.79 15.99 13.82
C THR A 81 3.42 14.85 14.62
N ILE A 82 4.23 14.01 13.97
CA ILE A 82 4.85 12.81 14.56
C ILE A 82 6.32 13.05 14.92
N CYS A 83 7.03 13.90 14.15
CA CYS A 83 8.43 14.24 14.41
C CYS A 83 8.69 15.75 14.22
N THR A 84 9.92 16.19 14.48
CA THR A 84 10.30 17.61 14.43
C THR A 84 10.63 18.12 13.02
N GLU A 85 10.52 17.29 11.97
CA GLU A 85 10.77 17.70 10.59
C GLU A 85 9.74 18.73 10.10
N SER A 86 10.17 19.63 9.22
CA SER A 86 9.34 20.69 8.64
C SER A 86 9.52 20.76 7.13
N PHE A 87 8.44 21.07 6.42
CA PHE A 87 8.37 20.96 4.97
C PHE A 87 7.87 22.26 4.33
N PRO A 88 8.41 22.66 3.16
CA PRO A 88 7.93 23.82 2.42
C PRO A 88 6.57 23.58 1.75
N ARG A 89 6.19 22.32 1.49
CA ARG A 89 4.98 21.96 0.73
C ARG A 89 4.15 20.89 1.44
N LYS A 90 2.81 21.00 1.36
CA LYS A 90 1.85 20.04 1.93
C LYS A 90 2.09 18.61 1.39
N GLN A 91 2.36 18.48 0.10
CA GLN A 91 2.63 17.19 -0.53
C GLN A 91 3.88 16.49 0.05
N GLU A 92 4.92 17.24 0.38
CA GLU A 92 6.15 16.68 0.95
C GLU A 92 5.93 16.22 2.38
N ARG A 93 5.23 17.02 3.20
CA ARG A 93 4.79 16.62 4.54
C ARG A 93 3.93 15.36 4.48
N ASN A 94 2.93 15.32 3.59
CA ASN A 94 2.04 14.17 3.45
C ASN A 94 2.81 12.90 3.05
N ARG A 95 3.76 13.00 2.10
CA ARG A 95 4.65 11.89 1.74
C ARG A 95 5.58 11.49 2.89
N HIS A 96 6.00 12.43 3.72
CA HIS A 96 6.79 12.15 4.91
C HIS A 96 5.96 11.41 5.97
N LEU A 97 4.69 11.80 6.19
CA LEU A 97 3.79 11.13 7.13
C LEU A 97 3.65 9.63 6.83
N LEU A 98 3.57 9.25 5.55
CA LEU A 98 3.55 7.84 5.12
C LEU A 98 4.82 7.04 5.51
N LYS A 99 5.91 7.68 5.94
CA LYS A 99 7.09 6.98 6.46
C LYS A 99 6.94 6.54 7.91
N HIS A 100 6.03 7.15 8.66
CA HIS A 100 5.74 6.80 10.06
C HIS A 100 4.80 5.61 10.17
N VAL A 101 4.10 5.26 9.09
CA VAL A 101 3.18 4.11 9.07
C VAL A 101 3.84 2.93 8.31
N PRO A 102 3.89 1.72 8.89
CA PRO A 102 4.58 0.58 8.27
C PRO A 102 3.85 0.04 7.03
N TYR A 103 4.60 -0.15 5.93
CA TYR A 103 4.28 -0.94 4.74
C TYR A 103 2.78 -1.17 4.41
N PHE A 104 2.25 -0.44 3.43
CA PHE A 104 0.86 -0.56 2.98
C PHE A 104 0.68 -1.27 1.62
N MET A 105 1.77 -1.73 0.99
CA MET A 105 1.71 -2.55 -0.22
C MET A 105 2.48 -3.85 -0.05
N HIS A 106 2.00 -4.90 -0.71
CA HIS A 106 2.60 -6.22 -0.76
C HIS A 106 2.61 -6.79 -2.17
N CYS A 107 3.47 -7.80 -2.39
CA CYS A 107 3.39 -8.61 -3.60
C CYS A 107 2.31 -9.69 -3.41
N PRO A 108 1.37 -9.88 -4.34
CA PRO A 108 0.28 -10.85 -4.20
C PRO A 108 0.76 -12.31 -4.33
N LEU A 109 1.97 -12.54 -4.86
CA LEU A 109 2.48 -13.91 -5.07
C LEU A 109 2.73 -14.63 -3.74
N PRO A 110 2.19 -15.84 -3.50
CA PRO A 110 2.25 -16.52 -2.20
C PRO A 110 3.66 -16.63 -1.61
N HIS A 111 4.67 -16.86 -2.44
CA HIS A 111 6.07 -17.07 -2.00
C HIS A 111 6.92 -15.80 -2.01
N CYS A 112 6.35 -14.65 -2.39
CA CYS A 112 7.08 -13.39 -2.40
C CYS A 112 6.90 -12.65 -1.07
N ALA A 113 8.02 -12.43 -0.37
CA ALA A 113 8.07 -11.72 0.91
C ALA A 113 8.10 -10.18 0.76
N TRP A 114 8.16 -9.67 -0.47
CA TRP A 114 8.31 -8.24 -0.73
C TRP A 114 7.12 -7.43 -0.20
N ARG A 115 7.45 -6.30 0.42
CA ARG A 115 6.54 -5.29 0.92
C ARG A 115 7.15 -3.90 0.72
N GLY A 116 6.29 -2.90 0.61
CA GLY A 116 6.72 -1.53 0.35
C GLY A 116 5.66 -0.49 0.64
N ASN A 117 6.03 0.77 0.45
CA ASN A 117 5.16 1.94 0.62
C ASN A 117 5.27 2.90 -0.58
N ARG A 118 5.89 2.47 -1.69
CA ARG A 118 6.00 3.27 -2.92
C ARG A 118 5.53 2.48 -4.14
N PRO A 119 4.52 2.96 -4.88
CA PRO A 119 4.05 2.29 -6.09
C PRO A 119 5.16 2.12 -7.14
N GLY A 120 6.06 3.10 -7.26
CA GLY A 120 7.22 2.99 -8.15
C GLY A 120 8.20 1.87 -7.77
N LEU A 121 8.36 1.59 -6.46
CA LEU A 121 9.17 0.45 -6.01
C LEU A 121 8.44 -0.87 -6.26
N PHE A 122 7.12 -0.91 -6.07
CA PHE A 122 6.31 -2.07 -6.43
C PHE A 122 6.43 -2.39 -7.92
N LYS A 123 6.24 -1.41 -8.82
CA LYS A 123 6.39 -1.62 -10.28
C LYS A 123 7.77 -2.15 -10.66
N LYS A 124 8.84 -1.66 -10.02
CA LYS A 124 10.20 -2.18 -10.23
C LYS A 124 10.31 -3.63 -9.75
N HIS A 125 9.82 -3.92 -8.56
CA HIS A 125 9.80 -5.27 -8.00
C HIS A 125 8.97 -6.25 -8.85
N TRP A 126 7.78 -5.83 -9.28
CA TRP A 126 6.88 -6.63 -10.11
C TRP A 126 7.55 -7.07 -11.42
N ARG A 127 8.42 -6.22 -12.00
CA ARG A 127 9.19 -6.52 -13.22
C ARG A 127 10.44 -7.39 -13.01
N GLN A 128 10.75 -7.81 -11.78
CA GLN A 128 11.91 -8.68 -11.53
C GLN A 128 11.68 -10.08 -12.11
N GLU A 129 12.78 -10.75 -12.49
CA GLU A 129 12.74 -12.05 -13.20
C GLU A 129 12.06 -13.16 -12.41
N ASP A 130 12.17 -13.13 -11.07
CA ASP A 130 11.55 -14.09 -10.17
C ASP A 130 10.01 -14.12 -10.27
N HIS A 131 9.40 -13.11 -10.91
CA HIS A 131 7.98 -13.07 -11.18
C HIS A 131 7.60 -13.39 -12.62
N ARG A 132 8.58 -13.50 -13.53
CA ARG A 132 8.35 -13.64 -14.99
C ARG A 132 7.50 -14.87 -15.33
N ALA A 133 7.71 -15.98 -14.61
CA ALA A 133 6.87 -17.17 -14.74
C ALA A 133 5.40 -16.89 -14.38
N TYR A 134 5.17 -16.04 -13.37
CA TYR A 134 3.83 -15.68 -12.94
C TYR A 134 3.14 -14.70 -13.90
N HIS A 135 3.88 -13.76 -14.48
CA HIS A 135 3.38 -12.90 -15.57
C HIS A 135 2.84 -13.72 -16.74
N LYS A 136 3.50 -14.84 -17.06
CA LYS A 136 3.05 -15.74 -18.14
C LYS A 136 1.68 -16.37 -17.85
N HIS A 137 1.38 -16.67 -16.58
CA HIS A 137 0.12 -17.31 -16.19
C HIS A 137 -1.02 -16.32 -15.95
N TYR A 138 -0.74 -15.14 -15.41
CA TYR A 138 -1.78 -14.20 -14.97
C TYR A 138 -1.91 -12.97 -15.88
N GLY A 139 -0.99 -12.76 -16.81
CA GLY A 139 -1.09 -11.83 -17.94
C GLY A 139 -1.11 -10.33 -17.61
N HIS A 140 -1.48 -9.96 -16.38
CA HIS A 140 -1.80 -8.60 -15.99
C HIS A 140 -1.09 -8.19 -14.71
N SER A 141 -0.80 -6.89 -14.61
CA SER A 141 -0.37 -6.30 -13.36
C SER A 141 -1.55 -6.36 -12.37
N PRO A 142 -1.30 -6.75 -11.12
CA PRO A 142 -2.35 -6.81 -10.12
C PRO A 142 -2.96 -5.43 -9.91
N SER A 143 -4.27 -5.41 -9.70
CA SER A 143 -5.02 -4.21 -9.37
C SER A 143 -4.56 -3.61 -8.04
N GLY A 144 -4.87 -2.32 -7.82
CA GLY A 144 -4.50 -1.62 -6.59
C GLY A 144 -4.99 -2.33 -5.32
N SER A 145 -6.22 -2.84 -5.33
CA SER A 145 -6.81 -3.55 -4.20
C SER A 145 -6.14 -4.90 -3.90
N GLN A 146 -5.56 -5.56 -4.90
CA GLN A 146 -4.82 -6.80 -4.72
C GLN A 146 -3.44 -6.60 -4.11
N ILE A 147 -2.87 -5.40 -4.23
CA ILE A 147 -1.53 -5.09 -3.70
C ILE A 147 -1.58 -4.25 -2.43
N GLU A 148 -2.69 -3.58 -2.16
CA GLU A 148 -2.89 -2.76 -0.98
C GLU A 148 -3.20 -3.63 0.23
N THR A 149 -2.46 -3.38 1.32
CA THR A 149 -2.66 -4.08 2.59
C THR A 149 -3.77 -3.41 3.39
N TYR A 150 -3.76 -2.08 3.43
CA TYR A 150 -4.74 -1.21 4.06
C TYR A 150 -4.55 0.21 3.51
N ASN A 151 -5.55 1.08 3.69
CA ASN A 151 -5.45 2.48 3.31
C ASN A 151 -4.69 3.29 4.39
N PRO A 152 -3.45 3.74 4.14
CA PRO A 152 -2.66 4.46 5.15
C PRO A 152 -3.20 5.87 5.44
N TRP A 153 -3.94 6.46 4.52
CA TRP A 153 -4.51 7.79 4.72
C TRP A 153 -5.61 7.80 5.76
N ALA A 154 -6.36 6.70 5.93
CA ALA A 154 -7.39 6.59 6.95
C ALA A 154 -6.80 6.68 8.37
N ILE A 155 -5.63 6.09 8.60
CA ILE A 155 -4.92 6.17 9.89
C ILE A 155 -4.25 7.53 10.05
N LEU A 156 -3.59 8.02 9.00
CA LEU A 156 -2.93 9.33 9.05
C LEU A 156 -3.91 10.48 9.30
N ASP A 157 -5.11 10.41 8.74
CA ASP A 157 -6.14 11.42 8.98
C ASP A 157 -6.56 11.44 10.45
N GLN A 158 -6.75 10.27 11.06
CA GLN A 158 -7.03 10.16 12.50
C GLN A 158 -5.88 10.73 13.36
N ILE A 159 -4.62 10.50 12.99
CA ILE A 159 -3.46 11.08 13.69
C ILE A 159 -3.40 12.60 13.52
N VAL A 160 -3.62 13.10 12.30
CA VAL A 160 -3.54 14.54 11.99
C VAL A 160 -4.67 15.31 12.67
N ASN A 161 -5.85 14.72 12.77
CA ASN A 161 -7.00 15.29 13.45
C ASN A 161 -6.95 15.11 14.97
N GLY A 162 -5.92 14.44 15.50
CA GLY A 162 -5.74 14.20 16.93
C GLY A 162 -6.73 13.19 17.54
N ALA A 163 -7.44 12.42 16.69
CA ALA A 163 -8.37 11.39 17.13
C ALA A 163 -7.63 10.19 17.76
N ILE A 164 -6.44 9.86 17.26
CA ILE A 164 -5.56 8.83 17.82
C ILE A 164 -4.13 9.37 17.94
N SER A 165 -3.38 8.83 18.89
CA SER A 165 -1.95 9.17 19.01
C SER A 165 -1.11 8.53 17.88
N PRO A 166 0.07 9.08 17.53
CA PRO A 166 0.94 8.44 16.54
C PRO A 166 1.32 6.99 16.89
N ARG A 167 1.53 6.69 18.17
CA ARG A 167 1.86 5.34 18.66
C ARG A 167 0.69 4.38 18.49
N GLU A 168 -0.53 4.86 18.72
CA GLU A 168 -1.75 4.08 18.52
C GLU A 168 -2.00 3.80 17.04
N GLY A 169 -1.82 4.80 16.17
CA GLY A 169 -1.90 4.62 14.72
C GLY A 169 -0.86 3.63 14.18
N GLU A 170 0.36 3.62 14.73
CA GLU A 170 1.36 2.59 14.42
C GLU A 170 0.87 1.19 14.83
N GLY A 171 0.31 1.05 16.03
CA GLY A 171 -0.29 -0.20 16.51
C GLY A 171 -1.42 -0.70 15.60
N GLN A 172 -2.31 0.19 15.19
CA GLN A 172 -3.40 -0.11 14.26
C GLN A 172 -2.89 -0.56 12.89
N ALA A 173 -1.87 0.12 12.35
CA ALA A 173 -1.25 -0.28 11.10
C ALA A 173 -0.58 -1.65 11.18
N ILE A 174 0.16 -1.94 12.25
CA ILE A 174 0.77 -3.26 12.48
C ILE A 174 -0.30 -4.34 12.57
N PHE A 175 -1.40 -4.08 13.26
CA PHE A 175 -2.54 -5.00 13.35
C PHE A 175 -3.12 -5.31 11.97
N LEU A 176 -3.39 -4.29 11.14
CA LEU A 176 -3.91 -4.47 9.78
C LEU A 176 -2.93 -5.24 8.88
N VAL A 177 -1.63 -4.98 8.99
CA VAL A 177 -0.60 -5.75 8.28
C VAL A 177 -0.63 -7.22 8.68
N ARG A 178 -0.78 -7.53 9.98
CA ARG A 178 -0.89 -8.91 10.47
C ARG A 178 -2.16 -9.62 9.99
N MET A 179 -3.30 -8.93 10.03
CA MET A 179 -4.56 -9.44 9.50
C MET A 179 -4.43 -9.80 8.02
N LYS A 180 -3.88 -8.88 7.21
CA LYS A 180 -3.65 -9.16 5.79
C LYS A 180 -2.64 -10.28 5.56
N ALA A 181 -1.59 -10.36 6.39
CA ALA A 181 -0.64 -11.47 6.33
C ALA A 181 -1.34 -12.82 6.54
N PHE A 182 -2.27 -12.88 7.50
CA PHE A 182 -3.04 -14.08 7.79
C PHE A 182 -3.94 -14.47 6.62
N GLU A 183 -4.72 -13.51 6.07
CA GLU A 183 -5.57 -13.72 4.88
C GLU A 183 -4.78 -14.31 3.69
N LEU A 184 -3.56 -13.84 3.48
CA LEU A 184 -2.70 -14.26 2.37
C LEU A 184 -1.85 -15.50 2.68
N GLN A 185 -2.00 -16.09 3.88
CA GLN A 185 -1.17 -17.19 4.37
C GLN A 185 0.34 -16.87 4.37
N LYS A 186 0.68 -15.61 4.65
CA LYS A 186 2.04 -15.07 4.67
C LYS A 186 2.57 -14.76 6.07
N LEU A 187 1.89 -15.23 7.12
CA LEU A 187 2.19 -14.86 8.52
C LEU A 187 3.67 -15.04 8.86
N ASN A 188 4.26 -16.18 8.51
CA ASN A 188 5.67 -16.50 8.79
C ASN A 188 6.66 -15.53 8.12
N MET A 189 6.33 -15.05 6.91
CA MET A 189 7.16 -14.06 6.23
C MET A 189 6.99 -12.67 6.82
N TRP A 190 5.83 -12.39 7.44
CA TRP A 190 5.40 -11.05 7.84
C TRP A 190 5.49 -10.75 9.33
N MET A 191 5.98 -11.68 10.15
CA MET A 191 6.11 -11.53 11.60
C MET A 191 7.07 -10.43 12.05
N ASP A 192 8.01 -9.99 11.20
CA ASP A 192 8.80 -8.77 11.44
C ASP A 192 8.19 -7.60 10.64
N PRO A 193 7.22 -6.85 11.23
CA PRO A 193 6.61 -5.70 10.57
C PRO A 193 7.62 -4.57 10.35
N GLY A 194 8.76 -4.59 11.05
CA GLY A 194 9.84 -3.62 10.92
C GLY A 194 10.56 -3.74 9.58
N GLY A 195 10.58 -4.94 8.98
CA GLY A 195 10.73 -5.25 7.54
C GLY A 195 11.90 -4.62 6.78
N ARG A 196 12.70 -3.77 7.41
CA ARG A 196 14.00 -3.33 6.93
C ARG A 196 14.83 -4.58 7.07
N ASN A 197 14.85 -5.36 5.99
CA ASN A 197 15.92 -6.29 5.69
C ASN A 197 17.17 -5.58 6.19
N LYS A 198 17.69 -6.02 7.33
CA LYS A 198 19.03 -5.70 7.77
C LYS A 198 19.86 -6.32 6.67
N ARG A 199 19.98 -5.62 5.54
CA ARG A 199 20.91 -5.93 4.46
C ARG A 199 22.19 -5.95 5.24
N ARG A 200 22.63 -7.17 5.57
CA ARG A 200 23.78 -7.40 6.41
C ARG A 200 24.83 -6.51 5.79
N SER A 201 25.26 -5.51 6.53
CA SER A 201 26.47 -4.79 6.25
C SER A 201 27.62 -5.77 6.50
N VAL A 202 27.64 -6.89 5.76
CA VAL A 202 28.87 -7.64 5.52
C VAL A 202 29.63 -6.74 4.56
N ARG A 203 30.21 -5.68 5.11
CA ARG A 203 31.38 -5.07 4.52
C ARG A 203 32.41 -6.19 4.48
N ARG A 204 32.78 -6.61 3.27
CA ARG A 204 34.00 -7.38 3.06
C ARG A 204 35.12 -6.61 3.78
N ALA A 205 35.66 -7.21 4.83
CA ALA A 205 36.94 -6.82 5.39
C ALA A 205 38.05 -7.30 4.45
#